data_AF-A0AAU4KX91-F1
#
_entry.id   AF-A0AAU4KX91-F1
#
_cell.length_a   1.000
_cell.length_b   1.000
_cell.length_c   1.000
_cell.angle_alpha   90.00
_cell.angle_beta   90.00
_cell.angle_gamma   90.00
#
_symmetry.space_group_name_H-M   'P 1'
#
loop_
_entity.id
_entity.type
_entity.pdbx_description
1 polymer ?
#
loop_
_entity_poly.entity_id
_entity_poly.type
_entity_poly.pdbx_seq_one_letter_code
_entity_poly.pdbx_strand_id
1 'polypeptide(L)'
;MTENEWNAERRHRLGAWWNLLDEPTKERMKNLGEYEALPEDVAPGLRAARVTYVEVWRGDPSQNDIVYVQPSELRAFLAEKRAE
;
A
#
# COMPACT_ATOMS: atom_id res chain seq x y z
N MET A 1 6.75 -2.05 -23.61
CA MET A 1 5.74 -1.85 -22.56
C MET A 1 5.48 -0.36 -22.46
N THR A 2 4.25 0.05 -22.73
CA THR A 2 3.80 1.44 -22.62
C THR A 2 3.45 1.76 -21.16
N GLU A 3 3.36 3.05 -20.83
CA GLU A 3 2.92 3.50 -19.50
C GLU A 3 1.55 2.93 -19.09
N ASN A 4 0.64 2.78 -20.06
CA ASN A 4 -0.68 2.19 -19.83
C ASN A 4 -0.61 0.70 -19.46
N GLU A 5 0.22 -0.08 -20.14
CA GLU A 5 0.42 -1.50 -19.83
C GLU A 5 1.05 -1.69 -18.44
N TRP A 6 2.00 -0.82 -18.10
CA TRP A 6 2.65 -0.81 -16.78
C TRP A 6 1.67 -0.47 -15.65
N ASN A 7 0.81 0.52 -15.86
CA ASN A 7 -0.22 0.90 -14.88
C ASN A 7 -1.29 -0.18 -14.71
N ALA A 8 -1.70 -0.83 -15.81
CA ALA A 8 -2.64 -1.96 -15.77
C ALA A 8 -2.07 -3.14 -14.97
N GLU A 9 -0.78 -3.47 -15.18
CA GLU A 9 -0.10 -4.53 -14.44
C GLU A 9 -0.02 -4.23 -12.93
N ARG A 10 0.33 -2.99 -12.54
CA ARG A 10 0.33 -2.58 -11.12
C ARG A 10 -1.04 -2.72 -10.48
N ARG A 11 -2.09 -2.24 -11.15
CA ARG A 11 -3.47 -2.34 -10.66
C ARG A 11 -3.91 -3.79 -10.50
N HIS A 12 -3.53 -4.66 -11.44
CA HIS A 12 -3.79 -6.09 -11.34
C HIS A 12 -3.13 -6.71 -10.10
N ARG A 13 -1.85 -6.41 -9.85
CA ARG A 13 -1.13 -6.91 -8.67
C ARG A 13 -1.72 -6.39 -7.35
N LEU A 14 -2.12 -5.13 -7.30
CA LEU A 14 -2.83 -4.55 -6.14
C LEU A 14 -4.17 -5.25 -5.89
N GLY A 15 -4.94 -5.55 -6.93
CA GLY A 15 -6.18 -6.33 -6.82
C GLY A 15 -5.94 -7.74 -6.30
N ALA A 16 -4.89 -8.43 -6.79
CA ALA A 16 -4.51 -9.74 -6.29
C ALA A 16 -4.11 -9.71 -4.81
N TRP A 17 -3.29 -8.74 -4.40
CA TRP A 17 -2.93 -8.52 -3.00
C TRP A 17 -4.15 -8.25 -2.12
N TRP A 18 -5.05 -7.35 -2.56
CA TRP A 18 -6.27 -7.01 -1.84
C TRP A 18 -7.15 -8.23 -1.55
N ASN A 19 -7.28 -9.14 -2.51
CA ASN A 19 -8.09 -10.35 -2.37
C ASN A 19 -7.50 -11.36 -1.37
N LEU A 20 -6.20 -11.25 -1.04
CA LEU A 20 -5.55 -12.10 -0.04
C LEU A 20 -5.71 -11.57 1.39
N LEU A 21 -6.13 -10.31 1.55
CA LEU A 21 -6.34 -9.72 2.86
C LEU A 21 -7.63 -10.26 3.49
N ASP A 22 -7.60 -10.42 4.81
CA ASP A 22 -8.82 -10.64 5.59
C ASP A 22 -9.65 -9.33 5.67
N GLU A 23 -10.93 -9.46 6.03
CA GLU A 23 -11.80 -8.29 6.11
C GLU A 23 -11.39 -7.25 7.16
N PRO A 24 -10.92 -7.63 8.37
CA PRO A 24 -10.39 -6.65 9.32
C PRO A 24 -9.24 -5.83 8.74
N THR A 25 -8.31 -6.44 8.00
CA THR A 25 -7.22 -5.71 7.36
C THR A 25 -7.73 -4.83 6.25
N LYS A 26 -8.66 -5.29 5.41
CA LYS A 26 -9.28 -4.45 4.36
C LYS A 26 -9.95 -3.23 4.96
N GLU A 27 -10.74 -3.39 6.01
CA GLU A 27 -11.39 -2.28 6.71
C GLU A 27 -10.36 -1.30 7.29
N ARG A 28 -9.29 -1.80 7.93
CA ARG A 28 -8.19 -0.95 8.41
C ARG A 28 -7.54 -0.18 7.26
N MET A 29 -7.28 -0.83 6.14
CA MET A 29 -6.67 -0.21 4.95
C MET A 29 -7.58 0.84 4.31
N LYS A 30 -8.89 0.61 4.26
CA LYS A 30 -9.86 1.62 3.78
C LYS A 30 -9.86 2.86 4.66
N ASN A 31 -9.71 2.70 5.97
CA ASN A 31 -9.72 3.81 6.91
C ASN A 31 -8.41 4.61 7.00
N LEU A 32 -7.32 4.15 6.36
CA LEU A 32 -6.05 4.88 6.33
C LEU A 32 -6.20 6.24 5.66
N GLY A 33 -5.70 7.28 6.33
CA GLY A 33 -5.56 8.62 5.74
C GLY A 33 -4.61 8.62 4.53
N GLU A 34 -4.71 9.64 3.68
CA GLU A 34 -3.86 9.76 2.48
C GLU A 34 -2.36 9.81 2.79
N TYR A 35 -2.00 10.41 3.93
CA TYR A 35 -0.61 10.58 4.38
C TYR A 35 -0.28 9.72 5.61
N GLU A 36 -1.15 8.77 5.93
CA GLU A 36 -0.93 7.87 7.05
C GLU A 36 0.09 6.78 6.68
N ALA A 37 0.89 6.37 7.66
CA ALA A 37 1.83 5.28 7.48
C ALA A 37 1.08 3.96 7.22
N LEU A 38 1.62 3.15 6.34
CA LEU A 38 1.17 1.78 6.15
C LEU A 38 1.44 0.96 7.40
N PRO A 39 0.49 0.11 7.83
CA PRO A 39 0.73 -0.91 8.83
C PRO A 39 1.89 -1.83 8.42
N GLU A 40 2.77 -2.17 9.35
CA GLU A 40 3.96 -2.98 9.03
C GLU A 40 3.60 -4.38 8.52
N ASP A 41 2.51 -4.95 9.02
CA ASP A 41 2.04 -6.29 8.68
C ASP A 41 1.58 -6.41 7.21
N VAL A 42 1.22 -5.30 6.55
CA VAL A 42 0.85 -5.31 5.13
C VAL A 42 2.03 -5.11 4.18
N ALA A 43 3.17 -4.61 4.69
CA ALA A 43 4.35 -4.29 3.87
C ALA A 43 4.96 -5.52 3.15
N PRO A 44 5.00 -6.74 3.74
CA PRO A 44 5.44 -7.93 3.02
C PRO A 44 4.53 -8.28 1.83
N GLY A 45 3.21 -8.15 2.00
CA GLY A 45 2.23 -8.42 0.95
C GLY A 45 2.35 -7.45 -0.22
N LEU A 46 2.54 -6.16 0.08
CA LEU A 46 2.78 -5.12 -0.93
C LEU A 46 4.10 -5.35 -1.68
N ARG A 47 5.17 -5.76 -0.96
CA ARG A 47 6.45 -6.13 -1.57
C ARG A 47 6.32 -7.33 -2.50
N ALA A 48 5.56 -8.36 -2.09
CA ALA A 48 5.27 -9.52 -2.94
C ALA A 48 4.46 -9.12 -4.19
N ALA A 49 3.55 -8.15 -4.06
CA ALA A 49 2.83 -7.53 -5.17
C ALA A 49 3.69 -6.59 -6.03
N ARG A 50 5.00 -6.46 -5.72
CA ARG A 50 5.95 -5.55 -6.38
C ARG A 50 5.46 -4.11 -6.40
N VAL A 51 4.77 -3.69 -5.35
CA VAL A 51 4.37 -2.30 -5.11
C VAL A 51 5.49 -1.64 -4.31
N THR A 52 6.10 -0.61 -4.88
CA THR A 52 7.22 0.09 -4.25
C THR A 52 6.67 1.08 -3.23
N TYR A 53 6.96 0.87 -1.95
CA TYR A 53 6.74 1.86 -0.89
C TYR A 53 8.07 2.50 -0.48
N VAL A 54 8.00 3.65 0.19
CA VAL A 54 9.17 4.33 0.72
C VAL A 54 9.26 4.06 2.22
N GLU A 55 10.40 3.51 2.65
CA GLU A 55 10.77 3.39 4.05
C GLU A 55 11.27 4.76 4.53
N VAL A 56 10.59 5.34 5.51
CA VAL A 56 10.93 6.62 6.12
C VAL A 56 11.19 6.40 7.59
N TRP A 57 12.31 6.91 8.10
CA TRP A 57 12.61 6.88 9.52
C TRP A 57 11.76 7.92 10.24
N ARG A 58 10.99 7.50 11.24
CA ARG A 58 10.24 8.39 12.11
C ARG A 58 11.09 8.70 13.34
N GLY A 59 11.46 9.98 13.51
CA GLY A 59 12.17 10.44 14.71
C GLY A 59 13.68 10.18 14.67
N ASP A 60 14.24 9.73 15.79
CA ASP A 60 15.68 9.54 15.98
C ASP A 60 16.13 8.23 15.30
N PRO A 61 17.12 8.25 14.39
CA PRO A 61 17.62 7.04 13.70
C PRO A 61 18.18 5.98 14.65
N SER A 62 18.42 6.29 15.93
CA SER A 62 18.79 5.31 16.96
C SER A 62 17.61 4.44 17.45
N GLN A 63 16.36 4.86 17.24
CA GLN A 63 15.16 4.15 17.72
C GLN A 63 14.58 3.14 16.72
N ASN A 64 15.08 3.13 15.48
CA ASN A 64 14.65 2.23 14.41
C ASN A 64 13.14 2.22 14.09
N ASP A 65 12.42 3.30 14.35
CA ASP A 65 11.01 3.42 13.97
C ASP A 65 10.90 3.67 12.45
N ILE A 66 10.86 2.60 11.65
CA ILE A 66 10.62 2.69 10.21
C ILE A 66 9.11 2.79 9.98
N VAL A 67 8.67 3.83 9.30
CA VAL A 67 7.31 3.93 8.77
C VAL A 67 7.31 3.77 7.27
N TYR A 68 6.26 3.16 6.74
CA TYR A 68 6.11 2.88 5.32
C TYR A 68 5.13 3.89 4.71
N VAL A 69 5.59 4.71 3.77
CA VAL A 69 4.72 5.70 3.11
C VAL A 69 3.93 5.04 1.98
N GLN A 70 2.64 5.34 1.93
CA GLN A 70 1.74 4.90 0.86
C GLN A 70 2.17 5.48 -0.49
N PRO A 71 2.49 4.65 -1.50
CA PRO A 71 2.75 5.13 -2.85
C PRO A 71 1.45 5.59 -3.53
N SER A 72 1.55 6.49 -4.51
CA SER A 72 0.38 7.17 -5.11
C SER A 72 -0.61 6.20 -5.74
N GLU A 73 -0.14 5.10 -6.35
CA GLU A 73 -0.98 4.05 -6.90
C GLU A 73 -1.80 3.32 -5.84
N LEU A 74 -1.22 3.09 -4.65
CA LEU A 74 -1.93 2.44 -3.55
C LEU A 74 -2.99 3.40 -3.01
N ARG A 75 -2.68 4.69 -2.91
CA ARG A 75 -3.67 5.71 -2.49
C ARG A 75 -4.86 5.77 -3.45
N ALA A 76 -4.59 5.80 -4.76
CA ALA A 76 -5.64 5.77 -5.78
C ALA A 76 -6.49 4.49 -5.70
N PHE A 77 -5.85 3.34 -5.56
CA PHE A 77 -6.54 2.05 -5.42
C PHE A 77 -7.42 2.00 -4.15
N LEU A 78 -6.89 2.44 -2.99
CA LEU A 78 -7.66 2.47 -1.74
C LEU A 78 -8.83 3.47 -1.83
N ALA A 79 -8.68 4.60 -2.51
CA ALA A 79 -9.76 5.54 -2.74
C ALA A 79 -10.91 4.92 -3.54
N GLU A 80 -10.61 4.12 -4.55
CA GLU A 80 -11.62 3.37 -5.31
C GLU A 80 -12.33 2.33 -4.43
N LYS A 81 -11.59 1.60 -3.59
CA LYS A 81 -12.16 0.61 -2.66
C LYS A 81 -13.04 1.20 -1.56
N ARG A 82 -12.94 2.50 -1.28
CA ARG A 82 -13.87 3.22 -0.38
C ARG A 82 -15.16 3.66 -1.08
N ALA A 83 -15.11 3.80 -2.40
CA ALA A 83 -16.23 4.25 -3.21
C ALA A 83 -17.10 3.08 -3.73
N GLU A 84 -16.59 1.84 -3.64
CA GLU A 84 -17.33 0.58 -3.84
C GLU A 84 -18.33 0.32 -2.70
#